data_AF-A0A7X0D6W5-F1
#
_entry.id   AF-A0A7X0D6W5-F1
#
_cell.length_a   1.000
_cell.length_b   1.000
_cell.length_c   1.000
_cell.angle_alpha   90.00
_cell.angle_beta   90.00
_cell.angle_gamma   90.00
#
_symmetry.space_group_name_H-M   'P 1'
#
loop_
_entity.id
_entity.type
_entity.pdbx_description
1 polymer ?
#
loop_
_entity_poly.entity_id
_entity_poly.type
_entity_poly.pdbx_seq_one_letter_code
_entity_poly.pdbx_strand_id
1 'polypeptide(L)'
;MTEPERAEQVVLAYLADVGEAAYGRLPHRRRVAFIGDLRSRINAACAAAGARSPEEVRKVLRQFGDPEDVVDRACREDGNGNGAGNGNGTAGGNGNGAGGGGDGDGDQVLWAGSKRPMPEHRVHREPPPWRGGPDRGLLRGASSGRSARRRRANGGTGPGPFDRVRHNPAEAFTVVIYLCTGLIGAISLLWPVGAVLVVLSRVWARRDQWIAVAVPIAATVVGMVLWQGEAPYVDQVIMGSLLSTGVIGLRVAAVACGLYLAVRLLRGVDAS
;
A
#
# COMPACT_ATOMS: atom_id res chain seq x y z
N MET A 1 9.27 -24.91 -20.22
CA MET A 1 8.99 -23.67 -20.96
C MET A 1 7.85 -23.95 -21.90
N THR A 2 6.68 -23.39 -21.64
CA THR A 2 5.45 -23.68 -22.38
C THR A 2 5.47 -22.95 -23.75
N GLU A 3 4.76 -23.48 -24.74
CA GLU A 3 4.59 -22.82 -26.05
C GLU A 3 4.15 -21.34 -25.96
N PRO A 4 3.18 -20.94 -25.10
CA PRO A 4 2.81 -19.54 -24.95
C PRO A 4 3.94 -18.66 -24.38
N GLU A 5 4.77 -19.19 -23.48
CA GLU A 5 5.95 -18.46 -22.98
C GLU A 5 6.94 -18.15 -24.11
N ARG A 6 7.11 -19.07 -25.07
CA ARG A 6 7.97 -18.86 -26.23
C ARG A 6 7.42 -17.79 -27.18
N ALA A 7 6.09 -17.77 -27.37
CA ALA A 7 5.44 -16.75 -28.18
C ALA A 7 5.58 -15.35 -27.55
N GLU A 8 5.41 -15.24 -26.23
CA GLU A 8 5.60 -13.97 -25.51
C GLU A 8 7.06 -13.50 -25.58
N GLN A 9 8.04 -14.41 -25.48
CA GLN A 9 9.46 -14.06 -25.63
C GLN A 9 9.78 -13.43 -26.99
N VAL A 10 9.15 -13.88 -28.07
CA VAL A 10 9.34 -13.29 -29.41
C VAL A 10 8.81 -11.85 -29.47
N VAL A 11 7.66 -11.57 -28.84
CA VAL A 11 7.12 -10.20 -28.77
C VAL A 11 8.04 -9.31 -27.93
N LEU A 12 8.53 -9.81 -26.80
CA LEU A 12 9.43 -9.05 -25.92
C LEU A 12 10.75 -8.74 -26.61
N ALA A 13 11.33 -9.68 -27.36
CA ALA A 13 12.53 -9.44 -28.15
C ALA A 13 12.32 -8.32 -29.18
N TYR A 14 11.22 -8.38 -29.95
CA TYR A 14 10.89 -7.34 -30.92
C TYR A 14 10.68 -5.96 -30.27
N LEU A 15 10.01 -5.89 -29.12
CA LEU A 15 9.83 -4.63 -28.38
C LEU A 15 11.14 -4.09 -27.80
N ALA A 16 12.08 -4.96 -27.44
CA ALA A 16 13.42 -4.56 -27.01
C ALA A 16 14.18 -3.90 -28.17
N ASP A 17 14.15 -4.52 -29.36
CA ASP A 17 14.77 -3.97 -30.58
C ASP A 17 14.18 -2.61 -30.96
N VAL A 18 12.84 -2.47 -30.88
CA VAL A 18 12.15 -1.18 -31.10
C VAL A 18 12.56 -0.15 -30.04
N GLY A 19 12.71 -0.57 -28.78
CA GLY A 19 13.13 0.31 -27.68
C GLY A 19 14.55 0.85 -27.86
N GLU A 20 15.45 0.02 -28.39
CA GLU A 20 16.82 0.39 -28.75
C GLU A 20 16.84 1.35 -29.95
N ALA A 21 16.11 1.04 -31.03
CA ALA A 21 16.00 1.90 -32.21
C ALA A 21 15.37 3.28 -31.89
N ALA A 22 14.47 3.33 -30.90
CA ALA A 22 13.88 4.56 -30.40
C ALA A 22 14.80 5.37 -29.48
N TYR A 23 15.90 4.78 -29.00
CA TYR A 23 16.84 5.48 -28.13
C TYR A 23 17.55 6.60 -28.88
N GLY A 24 17.58 7.80 -28.29
CA GLY A 24 18.15 9.00 -28.93
C GLY A 24 17.27 9.66 -29.99
N ARG A 25 16.24 8.97 -30.52
CA ARG A 25 15.32 9.53 -31.54
C ARG A 25 14.02 10.06 -30.95
N LEU A 26 13.54 9.45 -29.86
CA LEU A 26 12.31 9.86 -29.17
C LEU A 26 12.59 10.33 -27.73
N PRO A 27 11.91 11.38 -27.23
CA PRO A 27 11.94 11.76 -25.81
C PRO A 27 11.47 10.60 -24.92
N HIS A 28 12.06 10.46 -23.72
CA HIS A 28 11.82 9.32 -22.83
C HIS A 28 10.33 9.04 -22.55
N ARG A 29 9.55 10.06 -22.17
CA ARG A 29 8.11 9.91 -21.88
C ARG A 29 7.33 9.38 -23.09
N ARG A 30 7.67 9.86 -24.28
CA ARG A 30 7.00 9.49 -25.53
C ARG A 30 7.41 8.09 -26.00
N ARG A 31 8.67 7.69 -25.80
CA ARG A 31 9.13 6.33 -26.05
C ARG A 31 8.35 5.29 -25.23
N VAL A 32 8.11 5.56 -23.95
CA VAL A 32 7.32 4.66 -23.08
C VAL A 32 5.88 4.53 -23.57
N ALA A 33 5.23 5.64 -23.91
CA ALA A 33 3.88 5.64 -24.47
C ALA A 33 3.81 4.87 -25.79
N PHE A 34 4.75 5.15 -26.71
CA PHE A 34 4.84 4.47 -28.01
C PHE A 34 5.00 2.95 -27.89
N ILE A 35 5.88 2.48 -27.01
CA ILE A 35 6.08 1.03 -26.78
C ILE A 35 4.82 0.39 -26.19
N GLY A 36 4.12 1.09 -25.28
CA GLY A 36 2.85 0.62 -24.70
C GLY A 36 1.74 0.47 -25.75
N ASP A 37 1.59 1.46 -26.62
CA ASP A 37 0.63 1.44 -27.73
C ASP A 37 0.98 0.36 -28.75
N LEU A 38 2.26 0.22 -29.09
CA LEU A 38 2.74 -0.81 -30.01
C LEU A 38 2.48 -2.22 -29.47
N ARG A 39 2.78 -2.47 -28.18
CA ARG A 39 2.47 -3.75 -27.53
C ARG A 39 0.97 -4.06 -27.60
N SER A 40 0.12 -3.07 -27.34
CA SER A 40 -1.33 -3.23 -27.38
C SER A 40 -1.82 -3.58 -28.80
N ARG A 41 -1.26 -2.93 -29.83
CA ARG A 41 -1.56 -3.24 -31.23
C ARG A 41 -1.08 -4.63 -31.67
N ILE A 42 0.11 -5.04 -31.26
CA ILE A 42 0.65 -6.38 -31.54
C ILE A 42 -0.25 -7.43 -30.89
N ASN A 43 -0.61 -7.26 -29.61
CA ASN A 43 -1.51 -8.19 -28.92
C ASN A 43 -2.87 -8.29 -29.61
N ALA A 44 -3.45 -7.17 -30.03
CA ALA A 44 -4.70 -7.15 -30.78
C ALA A 44 -4.58 -7.88 -32.13
N ALA A 45 -3.47 -7.68 -32.85
CA ALA A 45 -3.20 -8.37 -34.11
C ALA A 45 -2.99 -9.87 -33.93
N CYS A 46 -2.24 -10.29 -32.91
CA CYS A 46 -2.07 -11.70 -32.57
C CYS A 46 -3.40 -12.36 -32.19
N ALA A 47 -4.23 -11.67 -31.39
CA ALA A 47 -5.56 -12.16 -31.02
C ALA A 47 -6.49 -12.29 -32.24
N ALA A 48 -6.50 -11.31 -33.14
CA ALA A 48 -7.28 -11.34 -34.37
C ALA A 48 -6.84 -12.45 -35.33
N ALA A 49 -5.53 -12.73 -35.40
CA ALA A 49 -4.97 -13.80 -36.21
C ALA A 49 -5.05 -15.20 -35.54
N GLY A 50 -5.46 -15.27 -34.26
CA GLY A 50 -5.42 -16.50 -33.48
C GLY A 50 -4.01 -17.05 -33.23
N ALA A 51 -2.98 -16.20 -33.34
CA ALA A 51 -1.58 -16.59 -33.25
C ALA A 51 -1.22 -17.06 -31.84
N ARG A 52 -0.94 -18.36 -31.68
CA ARG A 52 -0.54 -18.98 -30.41
C ARG A 52 0.86 -19.57 -30.47
N SER A 53 1.35 -19.87 -31.67
CA SER A 53 2.70 -20.39 -31.87
C SER A 53 3.71 -19.25 -32.09
N PRO A 54 4.99 -19.43 -31.73
CA PRO A 54 6.02 -18.41 -31.96
C PRO A 54 6.21 -18.08 -33.44
N GLU A 55 5.93 -19.02 -34.35
CA GLU A 55 6.03 -18.81 -35.80
C GLU A 55 4.90 -17.92 -36.34
N GLU A 56 3.68 -18.12 -35.84
CA GLU A 56 2.53 -17.27 -36.16
C GLU A 56 2.76 -15.85 -35.66
N VAL A 57 3.28 -15.70 -34.44
CA VAL A 57 3.65 -14.38 -33.89
C VAL A 57 4.70 -13.70 -34.77
N ARG A 58 5.75 -14.41 -35.23
CA ARG A 58 6.73 -13.83 -36.17
C ARG A 58 6.07 -13.39 -37.48
N LYS A 59 5.09 -14.14 -37.99
CA LYS A 59 4.34 -13.76 -39.19
C LYS A 59 3.52 -12.49 -38.97
N VAL A 60 2.90 -12.33 -37.80
CA VAL A 60 2.19 -11.09 -37.41
C VAL A 60 3.17 -9.93 -37.28
N LEU A 61 4.31 -10.11 -36.61
CA LEU A 61 5.33 -9.06 -36.44
C LEU A 61 5.89 -8.56 -37.78
N ARG A 62 6.08 -9.43 -38.78
CA ARG A 62 6.47 -9.03 -40.14
C ARG A 62 5.48 -8.06 -40.80
N GLN A 63 4.22 -8.01 -40.37
CA GLN A 63 3.24 -7.04 -40.88
C GLN A 63 3.47 -5.63 -40.31
N PHE A 64 4.11 -5.52 -39.14
CA PHE A 64 4.48 -4.23 -38.56
C PHE A 64 5.71 -3.62 -39.24
N GLY A 65 6.60 -4.47 -39.77
CA GLY A 65 7.83 -4.09 -40.46
C GLY A 65 9.06 -4.29 -39.60
N ASP A 66 10.19 -3.71 -40.03
CA ASP A 66 11.41 -3.72 -39.22
C ASP A 66 11.32 -2.72 -38.06
N PRO A 67 11.95 -3.02 -36.91
CA PRO A 67 11.91 -2.14 -35.73
C PRO A 67 12.31 -0.69 -36.03
N GLU A 68 13.33 -0.49 -36.86
CA GLU A 68 13.81 0.84 -37.26
C GLU A 68 12.76 1.60 -38.08
N ASP A 69 12.12 0.95 -39.06
CA ASP A 69 11.07 1.54 -39.90
C ASP A 69 9.86 2.00 -39.09
N VAL A 70 9.50 1.22 -38.06
CA VAL A 70 8.38 1.51 -37.15
C VAL A 70 8.68 2.78 -36.34
N VAL A 71 9.90 2.95 -35.84
CA VAL A 71 10.35 4.16 -35.14
C VAL A 71 10.47 5.34 -36.10
N ASP A 72 11.00 5.11 -37.30
CA ASP A 72 11.13 6.11 -38.36
C ASP A 72 9.79 6.74 -38.72
N ARG A 73 8.76 5.90 -38.87
CA ARG A 73 7.38 6.34 -39.14
C ARG A 73 6.84 7.20 -38.00
N ALA A 74 7.03 6.77 -36.75
CA ALA A 74 6.62 7.54 -35.57
C ALA A 74 7.37 8.87 -35.42
N CYS A 75 8.65 8.94 -35.81
CA CYS A 75 9.40 10.19 -35.80
C CYS A 75 8.89 11.17 -36.87
N ARG A 76 8.49 10.68 -38.05
CA ARG A 76 7.91 11.50 -39.13
C ARG A 76 6.52 12.03 -38.78
N GLU A 77 5.69 11.22 -38.13
CA GLU A 77 4.34 11.61 -37.70
C GLU A 77 4.37 12.83 -36.76
N ASP A 78 5.37 12.91 -35.88
CA ASP A 78 5.50 14.03 -34.95
C ASP A 78 6.19 15.26 -35.51
N GLY A 79 7.06 15.11 -36.51
CA GLY A 79 7.58 16.25 -37.25
C GLY A 79 6.50 16.99 -38.06
N ASN A 80 5.43 16.27 -38.44
CA ASN A 80 4.31 16.79 -39.23
C ASN A 80 3.16 17.33 -38.34
N GLY A 81 3.19 17.06 -37.04
CA GLY A 81 2.08 17.31 -36.11
C GLY A 81 2.28 18.51 -35.20
N ASN A 82 2.10 19.72 -35.74
CA ASN A 82 1.74 20.87 -34.91
C ASN A 82 0.39 20.54 -34.25
N GLY A 83 0.33 20.58 -32.91
CA GLY A 83 -0.67 19.87 -32.12
C GLY A 83 -2.14 20.15 -32.46
N ALA A 84 -2.90 19.08 -32.67
CA ALA A 84 -4.35 19.07 -32.50
C ALA A 84 -4.77 17.63 -32.16
N GLY A 85 -5.54 17.50 -31.09
CA GLY A 85 -5.75 16.26 -30.38
C GLY A 85 -6.39 15.14 -31.19
N ASN A 86 -6.00 13.92 -30.84
CA ASN A 86 -6.98 12.84 -30.71
C ASN A 86 -6.56 11.91 -29.57
N GLY A 87 -6.67 12.43 -28.35
CA GLY A 87 -6.69 11.58 -27.17
C GLY A 87 -8.00 10.81 -27.15
N ASN A 88 -8.01 9.63 -27.78
CA ASN A 88 -9.10 8.67 -27.61
C ASN A 88 -9.00 8.13 -26.17
N GLY A 89 -9.63 8.85 -25.26
CA GLY A 89 -9.73 8.48 -23.86
C GLY A 89 -10.66 7.28 -23.68
N THR A 90 -10.08 6.10 -23.53
CA THR A 90 -10.78 4.96 -22.91
C THR A 90 -10.66 5.09 -21.38
N ALA A 91 -11.34 6.09 -20.82
CA ALA A 91 -11.60 6.17 -19.39
C ALA A 91 -12.84 5.33 -19.06
N GLY A 92 -12.64 4.03 -18.88
CA GLY A 92 -13.61 3.14 -18.24
C GLY A 92 -13.61 3.42 -16.72
N GLY A 93 -14.28 4.48 -16.31
CA GLY A 93 -14.42 4.90 -14.92
C GLY A 93 -15.89 5.03 -14.54
N ASN A 94 -16.47 3.91 -14.11
CA ASN A 94 -17.80 3.81 -13.54
C ASN A 94 -17.88 4.64 -12.24
N GLY A 95 -18.65 5.72 -12.23
CA GLY A 95 -18.79 6.62 -11.10
C GLY A 95 -20.26 6.96 -10.84
N ASN A 96 -20.93 6.11 -10.06
CA ASN A 96 -22.15 6.49 -9.35
C ASN A 96 -21.81 7.62 -8.37
N GLY A 97 -22.38 8.80 -8.59
CA GLY A 97 -22.19 9.98 -7.75
C GLY A 97 -23.51 10.72 -7.58
N ALA A 98 -24.15 10.46 -6.45
CA ALA A 98 -25.33 11.16 -5.98
C ALA A 98 -25.02 12.64 -5.69
N GLY A 99 -25.84 13.55 -6.22
CA GLY A 99 -26.05 14.90 -5.71
C GLY A 99 -27.56 15.12 -5.67
N GLY A 100 -28.21 15.42 -4.55
CA GLY A 100 -27.76 16.31 -3.48
C GLY A 100 -28.23 17.74 -3.73
N GLY A 101 -29.46 17.92 -4.22
CA GLY A 101 -30.11 19.22 -4.37
C GLY A 101 -30.71 19.67 -3.03
N GLY A 102 -30.07 20.64 -2.41
CA GLY A 102 -30.64 21.41 -1.31
C GLY A 102 -31.30 22.67 -1.87
N ASP A 103 -32.63 22.66 -1.93
CA ASP A 103 -33.41 23.86 -2.17
C ASP A 103 -33.56 24.61 -0.85
N GLY A 104 -33.04 25.84 -0.87
CA GLY A 104 -33.25 26.83 0.17
C GLY A 104 -34.59 27.52 -0.03
N ASP A 105 -35.40 27.49 1.02
CA ASP A 105 -36.53 28.37 1.28
C ASP A 105 -36.39 28.70 2.77
N GLY A 106 -36.08 29.94 3.16
CA GLY A 106 -37.01 31.04 3.02
C GLY A 106 -37.98 30.94 4.20
N ASP A 107 -37.63 31.56 5.32
CA ASP A 107 -38.60 32.26 6.19
C ASP A 107 -37.93 32.83 7.45
N GLN A 108 -37.75 34.14 7.41
CA GLN A 108 -37.58 34.98 8.57
C GLN A 108 -38.92 35.04 9.31
N VAL A 109 -38.98 34.52 10.54
CA VAL A 109 -40.10 34.82 11.45
C VAL A 109 -39.55 35.42 12.74
N LEU A 110 -39.86 36.70 12.90
CA LEU A 110 -39.80 37.45 14.15
C LEU A 110 -40.41 36.64 15.30
N TRP A 111 -39.68 36.48 16.40
CA TRP A 111 -40.29 36.22 17.72
C TRP A 111 -39.72 37.16 18.76
N ALA A 112 -40.42 38.29 18.90
CA ALA A 112 -40.41 39.10 20.09
C ALA A 112 -40.94 38.30 21.28
N GLY A 113 -40.29 38.49 22.44
CA GLY A 113 -40.87 38.35 23.78
C GLY A 113 -41.76 37.15 24.05
N SER A 114 -41.18 36.04 24.49
CA SER A 114 -41.92 35.07 25.32
C SER A 114 -41.04 34.55 26.46
N LYS A 115 -41.26 35.11 27.66
CA LYS A 115 -40.87 34.49 28.93
C LYS A 115 -41.68 33.20 29.07
N ARG A 116 -41.10 32.07 28.68
CA ARG A 116 -41.66 30.76 29.02
C ARG A 116 -41.25 30.40 30.45
N PRO A 117 -42.19 30.02 31.34
CA PRO A 117 -41.85 29.45 32.63
C PRO A 117 -41.13 28.12 32.42
N MET A 118 -40.01 27.97 33.13
CA MET A 118 -39.14 26.81 33.07
C MET A 118 -39.85 25.63 33.76
N PRO A 119 -40.05 24.47 33.10
CA PRO A 119 -40.64 23.31 33.75
C PRO A 119 -39.66 22.70 34.75
N GLU A 120 -40.02 22.74 36.03
CA GLU A 120 -39.37 22.05 37.15
C GLU A 120 -39.62 20.54 37.09
N HIS A 121 -39.08 19.88 36.07
CA HIS A 121 -38.96 18.43 36.09
C HIS A 121 -37.77 17.95 35.26
N ARG A 122 -36.56 18.32 35.71
CA ARG A 122 -35.35 17.63 35.26
C ARG A 122 -35.26 16.30 36.01
N VAL A 123 -35.67 15.24 35.32
CA VAL A 123 -35.34 13.86 35.67
C VAL A 123 -33.82 13.79 35.86
N HIS A 124 -33.39 13.47 37.07
CA HIS A 124 -31.99 13.30 37.42
C HIS A 124 -31.46 12.10 36.62
N ARG A 125 -30.79 12.38 35.50
CA ARG A 125 -30.02 11.38 34.77
C ARG A 125 -28.69 11.22 35.48
N GLU A 126 -28.37 10.00 35.90
CA GLU A 126 -27.02 9.64 36.32
C GLU A 126 -26.06 9.93 35.16
N PRO A 127 -24.92 10.60 35.41
CA PRO A 127 -23.97 10.92 34.37
C PRO A 127 -23.35 9.64 33.80
N PRO A 128 -23.10 9.58 32.48
CA PRO A 128 -22.50 8.41 31.86
C PRO A 128 -21.08 8.14 32.37
N PRO A 129 -20.66 6.86 32.46
CA PRO A 129 -19.47 6.42 33.20
C PRO A 129 -18.13 6.89 32.61
N TRP A 130 -18.10 7.45 31.40
CA TRP A 130 -16.88 7.95 30.76
C TRP A 130 -16.54 9.40 31.12
N ARG A 131 -17.31 10.06 31.99
CA ARG A 131 -17.01 11.41 32.51
C ARG A 131 -16.42 11.36 33.92
N GLY A 132 -15.54 10.39 34.17
CA GLY A 132 -14.71 10.31 35.37
C GLY A 132 -13.68 11.44 35.37
N GLY A 133 -13.96 12.49 36.14
CA GLY A 133 -12.95 13.46 36.55
C GLY A 133 -11.94 12.84 37.54
N PRO A 134 -10.78 13.47 37.75
CA PRO A 134 -9.73 12.93 38.61
C PRO A 134 -10.22 12.75 40.06
N ASP A 135 -9.91 11.59 40.60
CA ASP A 135 -10.34 11.09 41.91
C ASP A 135 -10.06 12.08 43.05
N ARG A 136 -11.13 12.66 43.61
CA ARG A 136 -11.13 13.12 45.00
C ARG A 136 -11.59 11.96 45.87
N GLY A 137 -10.64 11.23 46.45
CA GLY A 137 -10.96 10.05 47.27
C GLY A 137 -9.85 9.57 48.20
N LEU A 138 -9.07 10.48 48.80
CA LEU A 138 -7.98 10.14 49.73
C LEU A 138 -8.43 9.86 51.18
N LEU A 139 -9.73 9.76 51.47
CA LEU A 139 -10.25 9.62 52.84
C LEU A 139 -11.47 8.69 52.92
N ARG A 140 -11.26 7.39 52.72
CA ARG A 140 -12.14 6.33 53.24
C ARG A 140 -11.29 5.06 53.34
N GLY A 141 -10.66 4.80 54.48
CA GLY A 141 -11.34 4.48 55.72
C GLY A 141 -11.30 2.96 55.85
N ALA A 142 -10.32 2.48 56.61
CA ALA A 142 -10.02 1.09 56.84
C ALA A 142 -11.23 0.33 57.40
N SER A 143 -11.66 -0.72 56.71
CA SER A 143 -12.30 -1.87 57.33
C SER A 143 -11.75 -3.16 56.70
N SER A 144 -11.11 -3.88 57.60
CA SER A 144 -10.57 -5.23 57.47
C SER A 144 -11.52 -6.25 56.85
N GLY A 145 -10.94 -7.19 56.11
CA GLY A 145 -11.17 -8.60 56.45
C GLY A 145 -11.74 -9.49 55.34
N ARG A 146 -10.90 -10.44 54.92
CA ARG A 146 -11.28 -11.77 54.42
C ARG A 146 -12.04 -11.82 53.09
N SER A 147 -11.27 -11.89 52.01
CA SER A 147 -11.65 -12.68 50.83
C SER A 147 -10.41 -13.12 50.05
N ALA A 148 -9.42 -13.64 50.79
CA ALA A 148 -8.51 -14.61 50.19
C ALA A 148 -9.29 -15.91 49.94
N ARG A 149 -9.09 -16.48 48.75
CA ARG A 149 -9.32 -17.91 48.42
C ARG A 149 -10.74 -18.31 47.96
N ARG A 150 -11.21 -17.77 46.84
CA ARG A 150 -12.12 -18.49 45.92
C ARG A 150 -12.20 -17.81 44.55
N ARG A 151 -11.18 -18.01 43.71
CA ARG A 151 -11.26 -17.83 42.24
C ARG A 151 -10.09 -18.57 41.56
N ARG A 152 -10.02 -19.87 41.83
CA ARG A 152 -9.43 -20.86 40.91
C ARG A 152 -10.61 -21.63 40.34
N ALA A 153 -10.56 -21.90 39.03
CA ALA A 153 -11.59 -22.56 38.23
C ALA A 153 -12.81 -21.69 37.86
N ASN A 154 -12.57 -20.62 37.10
CA ASN A 154 -13.44 -20.39 35.95
C ASN A 154 -12.52 -20.03 34.80
N GLY A 155 -12.30 -20.98 33.88
CA GLY A 155 -11.59 -20.79 32.62
C GLY A 155 -12.44 -19.93 31.68
N GLY A 156 -12.84 -18.76 32.16
CA GLY A 156 -13.48 -17.74 31.35
C GLY A 156 -12.43 -17.24 30.40
N THR A 157 -12.60 -17.63 29.13
CA THR A 157 -11.95 -17.06 27.96
C THR A 157 -11.68 -15.58 28.22
N GLY A 158 -10.42 -15.25 28.53
CA GLY A 158 -10.01 -13.86 28.66
C GLY A 158 -10.37 -13.11 27.36
N PRO A 159 -10.52 -11.77 27.42
CA PRO A 159 -10.84 -10.97 26.23
C PRO A 159 -9.96 -11.46 25.08
N GLY A 160 -10.63 -11.98 24.05
CA GLY A 160 -9.94 -12.65 22.96
C GLY A 160 -8.92 -11.71 22.33
N PRO A 161 -7.92 -12.23 21.62
CA PRO A 161 -6.94 -11.39 20.94
C PRO A 161 -7.59 -10.29 20.08
N PHE A 162 -8.80 -10.55 19.57
CA PHE A 162 -9.62 -9.60 18.80
C PHE A 162 -10.23 -8.45 19.60
N ASP A 163 -10.57 -8.63 20.88
CA ASP A 163 -11.08 -7.51 21.70
C ASP A 163 -9.99 -6.47 21.96
N ARG A 164 -8.72 -6.90 22.04
CA ARG A 164 -7.58 -5.99 22.23
C ARG A 164 -7.25 -5.19 20.97
N VAL A 165 -7.39 -5.81 19.79
CA VAL A 165 -7.24 -5.13 18.50
C VAL A 165 -8.22 -3.95 18.39
N ARG A 166 -9.43 -4.08 18.94
CA ARG A 166 -10.44 -3.00 18.93
C ARG A 166 -10.09 -1.81 19.83
N HIS A 167 -9.31 -2.02 20.88
CA HIS A 167 -8.96 -0.96 21.83
C HIS A 167 -7.74 -0.14 21.38
N ASN A 168 -6.87 -0.71 20.53
CA ASN A 168 -5.68 -0.04 20.01
C ASN A 168 -5.63 -0.10 18.48
N PRO A 169 -6.57 0.58 17.78
CA PRO A 169 -6.70 0.46 16.32
C PRO A 169 -5.44 0.93 15.58
N ALA A 170 -4.73 1.94 16.09
CA ALA A 170 -3.51 2.46 15.49
C ALA A 170 -2.35 1.43 15.50
N GLU A 171 -2.23 0.64 16.58
CA GLU A 171 -1.19 -0.38 16.69
C GLU A 171 -1.48 -1.57 15.77
N ALA A 172 -2.73 -2.03 15.77
CA ALA A 172 -3.17 -3.09 14.88
C ALA A 172 -2.99 -2.70 13.41
N PHE A 173 -3.31 -1.45 13.06
CA PHE A 173 -3.10 -0.93 11.71
C PHE A 173 -1.62 -0.95 11.30
N THR A 174 -0.72 -0.62 12.22
CA THR A 174 0.73 -0.63 11.96
C THR A 174 1.24 -2.05 11.70
N VAL A 175 0.78 -3.04 12.48
CA VAL A 175 1.15 -4.45 12.30
C VAL A 175 0.60 -5.00 10.98
N VAL A 176 -0.66 -4.69 10.65
CA VAL A 176 -1.30 -5.08 9.38
C VAL A 176 -0.55 -4.46 8.20
N ILE A 177 -0.19 -3.17 8.27
CA ILE A 177 0.62 -2.51 7.23
C ILE A 177 1.96 -3.23 7.04
N TYR A 178 2.67 -3.57 8.12
CA TYR A 178 3.96 -4.26 8.02
C TYR A 178 3.82 -5.65 7.38
N LEU A 179 2.80 -6.42 7.78
CA LEU A 179 2.49 -7.73 7.18
C LEU A 179 2.10 -7.62 5.71
N CYS A 180 1.20 -6.70 5.36
CA CYS A 180 0.78 -6.46 3.98
C CYS A 180 1.93 -5.97 3.11
N THR A 181 2.83 -5.13 3.64
CA THR A 181 4.02 -4.65 2.92
C THR A 181 4.97 -5.80 2.59
N GLY A 182 5.22 -6.70 3.55
CA GLY A 182 6.04 -7.89 3.31
C GLY A 182 5.42 -8.86 2.31
N LEU A 183 4.09 -8.96 2.29
CA LEU A 183 3.35 -9.90 1.44
C LEU A 183 3.22 -9.42 -0.01
N ILE A 184 2.92 -8.13 -0.22
CA ILE A 184 2.58 -7.60 -1.55
C ILE A 184 3.81 -7.35 -2.41
N GLY A 185 4.98 -7.14 -1.80
CA GLY A 185 6.28 -7.28 -2.46
C GLY A 185 6.62 -6.27 -3.58
N ALA A 186 5.64 -5.58 -4.14
CA ALA A 186 5.78 -4.58 -5.19
C ALA A 186 5.98 -3.15 -4.63
N ILE A 187 5.90 -2.98 -3.31
CA ILE A 187 5.92 -1.66 -2.67
C ILE A 187 7.02 -1.58 -1.61
N SER A 188 8.28 -1.76 -2.02
CA SER A 188 9.45 -1.59 -1.15
C SER A 188 9.53 -0.18 -0.52
N LEU A 189 8.89 0.81 -1.16
CA LEU A 189 8.77 2.19 -0.66
C LEU A 189 7.76 2.35 0.48
N LEU A 190 6.98 1.32 0.83
CA LEU A 190 6.00 1.39 1.92
C LEU A 190 6.62 1.16 3.31
N TRP A 191 7.81 0.54 3.37
CA TRP A 191 8.55 0.33 4.62
C TRP A 191 8.87 1.64 5.39
N PRO A 192 9.43 2.71 4.78
CA PRO A 192 9.70 3.95 5.51
C PRO A 192 8.44 4.58 6.11
N VAL A 193 7.28 4.43 5.44
CA VAL A 193 5.99 4.88 5.99
C VAL A 193 5.65 4.11 7.27
N GLY A 194 5.85 2.79 7.26
CA GLY A 194 5.70 1.95 8.46
C GLY A 194 6.67 2.34 9.58
N ALA A 195 7.94 2.60 9.26
CA ALA A 195 8.94 3.03 10.25
C ALA A 195 8.59 4.39 10.87
N VAL A 196 8.15 5.36 10.06
CA VAL A 196 7.69 6.67 10.54
C VAL A 196 6.46 6.54 11.44
N LEU A 197 5.50 5.68 11.09
CA LEU A 197 4.32 5.41 11.94
C LEU A 197 4.71 4.83 13.31
N VAL A 198 5.69 3.92 13.36
CA VAL A 198 6.19 3.36 14.63
C VAL A 198 6.88 4.42 15.48
N VAL A 199 7.72 5.27 14.86
CA VAL A 199 8.43 6.35 15.57
C VAL A 199 7.46 7.39 16.13
N LEU A 200 6.39 7.71 15.40
CA LEU A 200 5.36 8.64 15.83
C LEU A 200 4.44 8.06 16.92
N SER A 201 4.42 6.73 17.09
CA SER A 201 3.58 6.09 18.09
C SER A 201 4.14 6.30 19.49
N ARG A 202 3.41 7.05 20.33
CA ARG A 202 3.75 7.34 21.74
C ARG A 202 3.59 6.15 22.68
N VAL A 203 2.95 5.08 22.23
CA VAL A 203 2.64 3.91 23.07
C VAL A 203 3.83 2.97 23.20
N TRP A 204 4.76 3.03 22.25
CA TRP A 204 5.89 2.10 22.20
C TRP A 204 7.03 2.57 23.09
N ALA A 205 7.58 1.64 23.86
CA ALA A 205 8.80 1.90 24.60
C ALA A 205 9.91 2.31 23.63
N ARG A 206 10.75 3.26 24.04
CA ARG A 206 11.84 3.80 23.23
C ARG A 206 12.77 2.72 22.65
N ARG A 207 12.93 1.59 23.37
CA ARG A 207 13.68 0.41 22.90
C ARG A 207 13.06 -0.27 21.68
N ASP A 208 11.74 -0.33 21.59
CA ASP A 208 11.04 -1.02 20.50
C ASP A 208 11.06 -0.20 19.21
N GLN A 209 11.00 1.13 19.35
CA GLN A 209 11.22 2.06 18.26
C GLN A 209 12.61 1.86 17.63
N TRP A 210 13.64 1.71 18.47
CA TRP A 210 14.99 1.44 17.99
C TRP A 210 15.11 0.11 17.26
N ILE A 211 14.45 -0.95 17.75
CA ILE A 211 14.48 -2.26 17.07
C ILE A 211 13.81 -2.15 15.69
N ALA A 212 12.66 -1.49 15.60
CA ALA A 212 11.93 -1.33 14.34
C ALA A 212 12.72 -0.55 13.27
N VAL A 213 13.56 0.40 13.69
CA VAL A 213 14.40 1.21 12.78
C VAL A 213 15.75 0.54 12.51
N ALA A 214 16.39 -0.03 13.54
CA ALA A 214 17.73 -0.58 13.43
C ALA A 214 17.77 -1.92 12.70
N VAL A 215 16.75 -2.77 12.84
CA VAL A 215 16.72 -4.09 12.20
C VAL A 215 16.77 -4.01 10.67
N PRO A 216 15.96 -3.17 10.00
CA PRO A 216 16.04 -3.01 8.54
C PRO A 216 17.37 -2.45 8.06
N ILE A 217 17.93 -1.47 8.78
CA ILE A 217 19.24 -0.89 8.45
C ILE A 217 20.33 -1.96 8.61
N ALA A 218 20.34 -2.70 9.72
CA ALA A 218 21.28 -3.78 9.94
C ALA A 218 21.15 -4.86 8.85
N ALA A 219 19.92 -5.21 8.45
CA ALA A 219 19.68 -6.15 7.36
C ALA A 219 20.26 -5.65 6.03
N THR A 220 20.12 -4.35 5.70
CA THR A 220 20.75 -3.78 4.50
C THR A 220 22.28 -3.83 4.55
N VAL A 221 22.88 -3.53 5.71
CA VAL A 221 24.34 -3.61 5.89
C VAL A 221 24.82 -5.06 5.76
N VAL A 222 24.14 -6.02 6.38
CA VAL A 222 24.47 -7.44 6.27
C VAL A 222 24.35 -7.92 4.82
N GLY A 223 23.31 -7.48 4.10
CA GLY A 223 23.15 -7.75 2.67
C GLY A 223 24.31 -7.21 1.83
N MET A 224 24.77 -5.99 2.11
CA MET A 224 25.92 -5.40 1.43
C MET A 224 27.23 -6.12 1.76
N VAL A 225 27.44 -6.54 3.02
CA VAL A 225 28.65 -7.25 3.45
C VAL A 225 28.72 -8.66 2.86
N LEU A 226 27.59 -9.36 2.78
CA LEU A 226 27.49 -10.70 2.16
C LEU A 226 27.64 -10.64 0.63
N TRP A 227 27.41 -9.48 0.00
CA TRP A 227 27.60 -9.28 -1.43
C TRP A 227 29.07 -8.98 -1.76
N GLN A 228 29.90 -10.01 -1.85
CA GLN A 228 31.32 -9.88 -2.25
C GLN A 228 31.59 -10.04 -3.76
N GLY A 229 30.58 -9.88 -4.61
CA GLY A 229 30.75 -10.03 -6.06
C GLY A 229 31.27 -8.77 -6.75
N GLU A 230 32.51 -8.81 -7.25
CA GLU A 230 33.01 -7.90 -8.28
C GLU A 230 32.25 -8.16 -9.60
N ALA A 231 31.14 -7.47 -9.82
CA ALA A 231 30.45 -7.47 -11.11
C ALA A 231 30.86 -6.21 -11.91
N PRO A 232 31.56 -6.32 -13.06
CA PRO A 232 32.04 -5.18 -13.85
C PRO A 232 30.94 -4.34 -14.54
N TYR A 233 29.67 -4.60 -14.26
CA TYR A 233 28.52 -3.80 -14.71
C TYR A 233 27.63 -3.48 -13.52
N VAL A 234 28.20 -2.73 -12.60
CA VAL A 234 27.62 -2.35 -11.32
C VAL A 234 26.24 -1.70 -11.53
N ASP A 235 26.04 -0.78 -12.48
CA ASP A 235 24.77 -0.05 -12.58
C ASP A 235 23.56 -0.90 -13.06
N GLN A 236 23.74 -1.78 -14.05
CA GLN A 236 22.63 -2.59 -14.59
C GLN A 236 22.30 -3.79 -13.72
N VAL A 237 23.32 -4.44 -13.15
CA VAL A 237 23.11 -5.56 -12.22
C VAL A 237 22.66 -5.05 -10.86
N ILE A 238 23.12 -3.88 -10.38
CA ILE A 238 22.58 -3.29 -9.14
C ILE A 238 21.13 -2.88 -9.34
N MET A 239 20.72 -2.29 -10.47
CA MET A 239 19.29 -1.96 -10.65
C MET A 239 18.41 -3.22 -10.73
N GLY A 240 18.86 -4.27 -11.43
CA GLY A 240 18.13 -5.54 -11.56
C GLY A 240 18.17 -6.42 -10.31
N SER A 241 19.31 -6.50 -9.62
CA SER A 241 19.52 -7.30 -8.41
C SER A 241 19.12 -6.57 -7.12
N LEU A 242 19.12 -5.23 -7.05
CA LEU A 242 18.45 -4.54 -5.93
C LEU A 242 16.95 -4.79 -5.97
N LEU A 243 16.33 -4.78 -7.16
CA LEU A 243 14.91 -5.07 -7.33
C LEU A 243 14.58 -6.56 -7.13
N SER A 244 15.51 -7.47 -7.44
CA SER A 244 15.29 -8.92 -7.31
C SER A 244 15.71 -9.48 -5.94
N THR A 245 16.95 -9.24 -5.53
CA THR A 245 17.57 -9.84 -4.33
C THR A 245 17.45 -8.94 -3.10
N GLY A 246 17.56 -7.61 -3.26
CA GLY A 246 17.33 -6.65 -2.17
C GLY A 246 15.90 -6.72 -1.63
N VAL A 247 14.94 -6.95 -2.53
CA VAL A 247 13.52 -7.09 -2.19
C VAL A 247 13.25 -8.37 -1.38
N ILE A 248 13.94 -9.48 -1.64
CA ILE A 248 13.75 -10.73 -0.87
C ILE A 248 14.25 -10.56 0.56
N GLY A 249 15.46 -10.00 0.75
CA GLY A 249 16.01 -9.75 2.10
C GLY A 249 15.14 -8.78 2.90
N LEU A 250 14.67 -7.69 2.26
CA LEU A 250 13.80 -6.72 2.91
C LEU A 250 12.43 -7.31 3.27
N ARG A 251 11.87 -8.19 2.41
CA ARG A 251 10.62 -8.91 2.68
C ARG A 251 10.74 -9.83 3.90
N VAL A 252 11.80 -10.63 3.98
CA VAL A 252 12.03 -11.52 5.12
C VAL A 252 12.20 -10.71 6.41
N ALA A 253 12.97 -9.62 6.36
CA ALA A 253 13.15 -8.73 7.52
C ALA A 253 11.84 -8.06 7.95
N ALA A 254 11.03 -7.57 6.99
CA ALA A 254 9.74 -6.95 7.28
C ALA A 254 8.73 -7.95 7.89
N VAL A 255 8.67 -9.18 7.36
CA VAL A 255 7.82 -10.24 7.91
C VAL A 255 8.29 -10.62 9.32
N ALA A 256 9.59 -10.84 9.53
CA ALA A 256 10.15 -11.15 10.84
C ALA A 256 9.85 -10.04 11.87
N CYS A 257 9.97 -8.77 11.46
CA CYS A 257 9.64 -7.63 12.31
C CYS A 257 8.14 -7.58 12.64
N GLY A 258 7.26 -7.75 11.64
CA GLY A 258 5.81 -7.82 11.85
C GLY A 258 5.41 -8.96 12.79
N LEU A 259 6.02 -10.14 12.63
CA LEU A 259 5.77 -11.31 13.47
C LEU A 259 6.27 -11.12 14.89
N TYR A 260 7.45 -10.49 15.07
CA TYR A 260 7.96 -10.11 16.39
C TYR A 260 7.01 -9.14 17.11
N LEU A 261 6.55 -8.08 16.43
CA LEU A 261 5.62 -7.11 17.00
C LEU A 261 4.27 -7.76 17.33
N ALA A 262 3.77 -8.65 16.47
CA ALA A 262 2.54 -9.42 16.73
C ALA A 262 2.68 -10.32 17.96
N VAL A 263 3.77 -11.09 18.06
CA VAL A 263 4.05 -11.94 19.22
C VAL A 263 4.22 -11.11 20.48
N ARG A 264 4.84 -9.93 20.38
CA ARG A 264 4.99 -9.02 21.52
C ARG A 264 3.67 -8.40 21.97
N LEU A 265 2.81 -8.00 21.05
CA LEU A 265 1.43 -7.57 21.37
C LEU A 265 0.64 -8.68 22.07
N LEU A 266 0.91 -9.95 21.72
CA LEU A 266 0.31 -11.10 22.37
C LEU A 266 0.93 -11.39 23.76
N ARG A 267 2.23 -11.11 23.96
CA ARG A 267 2.99 -11.41 25.19
C ARG A 267 3.09 -10.26 26.20
N GLY A 268 2.98 -9.01 25.78
CA GLY A 268 3.14 -7.82 26.62
C GLY A 268 2.04 -7.61 27.67
N VAL A 269 1.17 -8.59 27.87
CA VAL A 269 0.05 -8.55 28.81
C VAL A 269 0.43 -9.09 30.20
N ASP A 270 1.60 -9.72 30.35
CA ASP A 270 1.99 -10.34 31.63
C ASP A 270 2.96 -9.48 32.47
N ALA A 271 3.32 -8.27 32.03
CA ALA A 271 4.33 -7.42 32.69
C ALA A 271 3.77 -6.12 33.31
N SER A 272 2.45 -6.05 33.53
CA SER A 272 1.80 -4.98 34.31
C SER A 272 1.19 -5.53 35.58
#